data_AF-A0A2V5VC64-F1
#
_entry.id   AF-A0A2V5VC64-F1
#
_cell.length_a   1.000
_cell.length_b   1.000
_cell.length_c   1.000
_cell.angle_alpha   90.00
_cell.angle_beta   90.00
_cell.angle_gamma   90.00
#
_symmetry.space_group_name_H-M   'P 1'
#
loop_
_entity.id
_entity.type
_entity.pdbx_description
1 polymer ?
#
loop_
_entity_poly.entity_id
_entity_poly.type
_entity_poly.pdbx_seq_one_letter_code
_entity_poly.pdbx_strand_id
1 'polypeptide(L)'
;MASHREDNRQGRQLDILTDEQNAPALSSRAWGTELIGLASVNEAGEWAGFPYRDNDLSAPYREWANHAPVMGYYLHRLKNGKRSYRCREIKGGTHSFLRSKTWHFAGSTVDESASLKYRITPKDSSPTEYPLTSHVALALHPGFGAASFEGFRLQMPSGCYRRYVLHRQLSLWRNAGLRFFRCGNAVSQK
;
A
#
# COMPACT_ATOMS: atom_id res chain seq x y z
N MET A 1 -25.74 -5.64 6.04
CA MET A 1 -25.17 -5.58 7.40
C MET A 1 -23.71 -5.91 7.25
N ALA A 2 -22.81 -5.13 7.84
CA ALA A 2 -21.40 -5.42 7.71
C ALA A 2 -20.94 -6.45 8.75
N SER A 3 -20.16 -7.42 8.30
CA SER A 3 -19.61 -8.47 9.15
C SER A 3 -18.10 -8.51 9.04
N HIS A 4 -17.44 -8.48 10.21
CA HIS A 4 -16.04 -8.86 10.34
C HIS A 4 -15.97 -10.35 10.66
N ARG A 5 -15.01 -11.04 10.05
CA ARG A 5 -14.63 -12.40 10.43
C ARG A 5 -13.14 -12.59 10.35
N GLU A 6 -12.63 -13.39 11.26
CA GLU A 6 -11.29 -13.94 11.17
C GLU A 6 -11.32 -15.18 10.27
N ASP A 7 -10.28 -15.33 9.46
CA ASP A 7 -10.12 -16.46 8.55
C ASP A 7 -8.66 -16.95 8.59
N ASN A 8 -8.48 -18.25 8.43
CA ASN A 8 -7.14 -18.86 8.35
C ASN A 8 -7.02 -19.62 7.04
N ARG A 9 -6.35 -19.00 6.07
CA ARG A 9 -6.15 -19.56 4.73
C ARG A 9 -4.68 -19.84 4.52
N GLN A 10 -4.36 -21.09 4.17
CA GLN A 10 -2.98 -21.54 3.92
C GLN A 10 -2.02 -21.23 5.09
N GLY A 11 -2.52 -21.34 6.34
CA GLY A 11 -1.75 -21.03 7.54
C GLY A 11 -1.53 -19.54 7.81
N ARG A 12 -2.29 -18.65 7.14
CA ARG A 12 -2.19 -17.19 7.30
C ARG A 12 -3.48 -16.67 7.92
N GLN A 13 -3.33 -15.93 9.03
CA GLN A 13 -4.43 -15.23 9.68
C GLN A 13 -4.81 -13.97 8.88
N LEU A 14 -6.08 -13.88 8.54
CA LEU A 14 -6.67 -12.81 7.76
C LEU A 14 -7.88 -12.24 8.50
N ASP A 15 -8.05 -10.93 8.40
CA ASP A 15 -9.28 -10.25 8.75
C ASP A 15 -10.04 -9.94 7.46
N ILE A 16 -11.31 -10.33 7.42
CA ILE A 16 -12.20 -10.08 6.30
C ILE A 16 -13.35 -9.22 6.80
N LEU A 17 -13.57 -8.11 6.12
CA LEU A 17 -14.69 -7.21 6.34
C LEU A 17 -15.54 -7.20 5.08
N THR A 18 -16.80 -7.63 5.21
CA THR A 18 -17.76 -7.67 4.12
C THR A 18 -18.94 -6.78 4.48
N ASP A 19 -19.40 -5.96 3.55
CA ASP A 19 -20.73 -5.35 3.63
C ASP A 19 -21.70 -6.10 2.71
N GLU A 20 -22.67 -6.79 3.30
CA GLU A 20 -23.63 -7.63 2.59
C GLU A 20 -24.61 -6.84 1.72
N GLN A 21 -24.70 -5.51 1.86
CA GLN A 21 -25.72 -4.73 1.17
C GLN A 21 -25.26 -4.16 -0.17
N ASN A 22 -24.05 -3.60 -0.29
CA ASN A 22 -23.59 -2.95 -1.54
C ASN A 22 -22.08 -2.65 -1.61
N ALA A 23 -21.24 -3.08 -0.65
CA ALA A 23 -19.90 -2.49 -0.49
C ALA A 23 -18.74 -3.50 -0.62
N PRO A 24 -17.50 -3.01 -0.67
CA PRO A 24 -16.37 -3.85 -1.03
C PRO A 24 -16.03 -4.87 0.07
N ALA A 25 -15.64 -6.07 -0.33
CA ALA A 25 -14.98 -7.02 0.53
C ALA A 25 -13.53 -6.57 0.71
N LEU A 26 -13.16 -6.22 1.95
CA LEU A 26 -11.81 -5.87 2.34
C LEU A 26 -11.18 -7.07 3.06
N SER A 27 -10.01 -7.52 2.62
CA SER A 27 -9.26 -8.54 3.33
C SER A 27 -7.82 -8.11 3.56
N SER A 28 -7.36 -8.29 4.79
CA SER A 28 -6.03 -7.89 5.23
C SER A 28 -5.37 -8.99 6.04
N ARG A 29 -4.05 -9.08 5.95
CA ARG A 29 -3.25 -10.00 6.76
C ARG A 29 -2.62 -9.27 7.93
N ALA A 30 -2.66 -9.88 9.12
CA ALA A 30 -2.05 -9.31 10.31
C ALA A 30 -0.53 -9.08 10.17
N TRP A 31 0.17 -9.97 9.43
CA TRP A 31 1.56 -9.74 9.05
C TRP A 31 1.65 -8.56 8.09
N GLY A 32 2.30 -7.49 8.54
CA GLY A 32 2.61 -6.32 7.73
C GLY A 32 1.40 -5.48 7.38
N THR A 33 0.21 -5.77 7.96
CA THR A 33 -1.07 -5.15 7.57
C THR A 33 -1.25 -5.10 6.06
N GLU A 34 -0.95 -6.24 5.47
CA GLU A 34 -0.88 -6.44 4.04
C GLU A 34 -2.29 -6.49 3.47
N LEU A 35 -2.65 -5.52 2.61
CA LEU A 35 -3.91 -5.54 1.87
C LEU A 35 -3.89 -6.71 0.88
N ILE A 36 -4.63 -7.76 1.21
CA ILE A 36 -4.73 -8.99 0.42
C ILE A 36 -5.81 -8.85 -0.65
N GLY A 37 -6.93 -8.23 -0.31
CA GLY A 37 -8.02 -8.08 -1.25
C GLY A 37 -8.85 -6.86 -1.00
N LEU A 38 -9.32 -6.30 -2.10
CA LEU A 38 -10.35 -5.28 -2.16
C LEU A 38 -11.17 -5.63 -3.39
N ALA A 39 -12.43 -6.00 -3.20
CA ALA A 39 -13.30 -6.40 -4.31
C ALA A 39 -14.68 -5.80 -4.14
N SER A 40 -15.40 -5.54 -5.21
CA SER A 40 -16.84 -5.19 -5.16
C SER A 40 -17.60 -5.97 -6.21
N VAL A 41 -18.92 -6.01 -6.07
CA VAL A 41 -19.80 -6.56 -7.11
C VAL A 41 -19.82 -5.60 -8.31
N ASN A 42 -19.65 -6.12 -9.53
CA ASN A 42 -19.70 -5.35 -10.77
C ASN A 42 -21.14 -5.25 -11.33
N GLU A 43 -21.33 -4.57 -12.45
CA GLU A 43 -22.65 -4.42 -13.10
C GLU A 43 -23.30 -5.74 -13.50
N ALA A 44 -22.50 -6.80 -13.71
CA ALA A 44 -22.98 -8.14 -14.03
C ALA A 44 -23.36 -8.97 -12.79
N GLY A 45 -23.21 -8.42 -11.58
CA GLY A 45 -23.46 -9.14 -10.33
C GLY A 45 -22.30 -10.04 -9.89
N GLU A 46 -21.13 -9.95 -10.52
CA GLU A 46 -19.96 -10.76 -10.22
C GLU A 46 -18.97 -10.00 -9.32
N TRP A 47 -18.28 -10.71 -8.43
CA TRP A 47 -17.20 -10.11 -7.63
C TRP A 47 -15.99 -9.79 -8.52
N ALA A 48 -15.58 -8.52 -8.53
CA ALA A 48 -14.40 -8.04 -9.22
C ALA A 48 -13.37 -7.51 -8.22
N GLY A 49 -12.20 -8.12 -8.19
CA GLY A 49 -11.05 -7.68 -7.38
C GLY A 49 -10.32 -6.50 -8.02
N PHE A 50 -9.94 -5.51 -7.22
CA PHE A 50 -9.19 -4.33 -7.65
C PHE A 50 -7.66 -4.52 -7.64
N PRO A 51 -7.04 -5.16 -6.63
CA PRO A 51 -5.62 -5.48 -6.64
C PRO A 51 -5.23 -6.41 -7.80
N TYR A 52 -4.02 -6.23 -8.35
CA TYR A 52 -3.49 -7.08 -9.44
C TYR A 52 -3.46 -8.58 -9.09
N ARG A 53 -3.33 -8.91 -7.81
CA ARG A 53 -3.41 -10.26 -7.26
C ARG A 53 -4.39 -10.30 -6.11
N ASP A 54 -5.59 -9.78 -6.36
CA ASP A 54 -6.67 -9.82 -5.39
C ASP A 54 -6.84 -11.24 -4.84
N ASN A 55 -6.80 -11.36 -3.51
CA ASN A 55 -7.03 -12.59 -2.78
C ASN A 55 -5.99 -13.74 -2.99
N ASP A 56 -4.95 -13.53 -3.79
CA ASP A 56 -3.91 -14.54 -4.08
C ASP A 56 -2.74 -14.49 -3.08
N LEU A 57 -2.81 -15.37 -2.09
CA LEU A 57 -1.83 -15.48 -1.02
C LEU A 57 -0.46 -16.05 -1.45
N SER A 58 -0.28 -16.55 -2.67
CA SER A 58 0.97 -17.21 -3.03
C SER A 58 2.16 -16.23 -3.05
N ALA A 59 3.37 -16.74 -2.79
CA ALA A 59 4.56 -15.90 -2.81
C ALA A 59 4.74 -15.29 -4.21
N PRO A 60 5.03 -13.98 -4.30
CA PRO A 60 5.19 -13.37 -5.61
C PRO A 60 6.42 -13.88 -6.34
N TYR A 61 6.29 -14.09 -7.64
CA TYR A 61 7.42 -14.47 -8.50
C TYR A 61 8.57 -13.44 -8.50
N ARG A 62 8.27 -12.15 -8.21
CA ARG A 62 9.26 -11.08 -8.00
C ARG A 62 8.91 -10.29 -6.74
N GLU A 63 9.90 -9.97 -5.91
CA GLU A 63 9.73 -9.34 -4.57
C GLU A 63 8.91 -8.04 -4.52
N TRP A 64 8.76 -7.32 -5.64
CA TRP A 64 8.02 -6.05 -5.72
C TRP A 64 6.61 -6.20 -6.27
N ALA A 65 6.33 -7.32 -6.91
CA ALA A 65 4.98 -7.62 -7.31
C ALA A 65 4.32 -8.16 -6.05
N ASN A 66 3.21 -7.55 -5.63
CA ASN A 66 2.13 -8.17 -4.85
C ASN A 66 2.01 -7.80 -3.37
N HIS A 67 0.73 -7.55 -3.07
CA HIS A 67 0.09 -7.01 -1.86
C HIS A 67 0.74 -5.80 -1.20
N ALA A 68 -0.09 -5.03 -0.50
CA ALA A 68 0.25 -3.70 -0.01
C ALA A 68 0.53 -3.75 1.50
N PRO A 69 1.70 -4.25 1.96
CA PRO A 69 2.02 -4.11 3.37
C PRO A 69 2.15 -2.62 3.69
N VAL A 70 1.86 -2.30 4.94
CA VAL A 70 2.18 -0.98 5.50
C VAL A 70 3.69 -0.80 5.46
N MET A 71 4.09 0.29 4.81
CA MET A 71 5.48 0.73 4.69
C MET A 71 5.74 1.89 5.65
N GLY A 72 6.90 1.84 6.32
CA GLY A 72 7.31 2.90 7.24
C GLY A 72 8.31 2.41 8.28
N TYR A 73 9.00 3.29 9.01
CA TYR A 73 8.80 4.75 9.08
C TYR A 73 9.56 5.57 8.02
N TYR A 74 10.33 4.91 7.15
CA TYR A 74 10.87 5.52 5.94
C TYR A 74 10.43 4.71 4.72
N LEU A 75 10.19 5.42 3.62
CA LEU A 75 9.87 4.83 2.34
C LEU A 75 11.17 4.65 1.55
N HIS A 76 11.28 3.51 0.84
CA HIS A 76 12.41 3.13 0.00
C HIS A 76 13.66 2.81 0.83
N ARG A 77 14.86 3.18 0.37
CA ARG A 77 16.13 2.74 0.97
C ARG A 77 16.78 3.89 1.72
N LEU A 78 17.37 3.57 2.87
CA LEU A 78 18.40 4.42 3.45
C LEU A 78 19.67 4.31 2.60
N LYS A 79 20.32 5.43 2.32
CA LYS A 79 21.63 5.43 1.64
C LYS A 79 22.62 4.61 2.48
N ASN A 80 23.26 3.60 1.89
CA ASN A 80 24.15 2.65 2.56
C ASN A 80 23.47 1.85 3.70
N GLY A 81 22.14 1.69 3.67
CA GLY A 81 21.38 0.90 4.65
C GLY A 81 21.35 1.49 6.06
N LYS A 82 21.82 2.73 6.24
CA LYS A 82 21.90 3.37 7.55
C LYS A 82 21.78 4.89 7.48
N ARG A 83 21.36 5.50 8.58
CA ARG A 83 21.33 6.95 8.73
C ARG A 83 21.51 7.32 10.20
N SER A 84 22.10 8.48 10.48
CA SER A 84 22.03 9.07 11.83
C SER A 84 20.77 9.93 11.91
N TYR A 85 19.94 9.66 12.93
CA TYR A 85 18.74 10.44 13.23
C TYR A 85 18.71 10.73 14.73
N ARG A 86 18.66 12.03 15.11
CA ARG A 86 18.74 12.48 16.51
C ARG A 86 19.90 11.84 17.30
N CYS A 87 21.09 11.82 16.70
CA CYS A 87 22.31 11.24 17.28
C CYS A 87 22.26 9.73 17.56
N ARG A 88 21.26 9.02 17.01
CA ARG A 88 21.18 7.55 17.06
C ARG A 88 21.29 6.99 15.65
N GLU A 89 22.09 5.94 15.49
CA GLU A 89 22.15 5.22 14.22
C GLU A 89 20.88 4.39 14.05
N ILE A 90 20.21 4.59 12.92
CA ILE A 90 19.14 3.72 12.46
C ILE A 90 19.69 2.88 11.30
N LYS A 91 19.39 1.58 11.35
CA LYS A 91 19.75 0.63 10.30
C LYS A 91 18.48 0.10 9.66
N GLY A 92 18.54 -0.17 8.36
CA GLY A 92 17.52 -1.01 7.75
C GLY A 92 17.60 -1.08 6.24
N GLY A 93 16.76 -1.96 5.70
CA GLY A 93 16.73 -2.34 4.29
C GLY A 93 15.80 -1.49 3.45
N THR A 94 15.21 -2.11 2.43
CA THR A 94 14.22 -1.46 1.56
C THR A 94 12.85 -1.42 2.25
N HIS A 95 12.26 -0.24 2.32
CA HIS A 95 10.93 0.06 2.87
C HIS A 95 10.71 -0.27 4.35
N SER A 96 11.80 -0.24 5.13
CA SER A 96 11.78 -0.37 6.59
C SER A 96 11.18 -1.69 7.10
N PHE A 97 11.04 -1.83 8.41
CA PHE A 97 10.77 -3.09 9.11
C PHE A 97 9.28 -3.35 9.38
N LEU A 98 8.39 -2.36 9.27
CA LEU A 98 6.99 -2.51 9.66
C LEU A 98 6.23 -3.58 8.87
N ARG A 99 6.59 -3.74 7.58
CA ARG A 99 6.05 -4.79 6.70
C ARG A 99 6.41 -6.21 7.14
N SER A 100 7.40 -6.38 8.00
CA SER A 100 7.84 -7.68 8.52
C SER A 100 7.41 -7.93 9.97
N LYS A 101 6.48 -7.14 10.50
CA LYS A 101 5.95 -7.31 11.86
C LYS A 101 4.52 -7.85 11.82
N THR A 102 4.15 -8.60 12.85
CA THR A 102 2.74 -8.93 13.11
C THR A 102 2.09 -7.75 13.81
N TRP A 103 0.96 -7.30 13.28
CA TRP A 103 0.16 -6.26 13.87
C TRP A 103 -1.01 -6.86 14.63
N HIS A 104 -1.43 -6.17 15.69
CA HIS A 104 -2.53 -6.60 16.55
C HIS A 104 -3.83 -5.98 16.05
N PHE A 105 -4.84 -6.81 15.77
CA PHE A 105 -6.16 -6.33 15.37
C PHE A 105 -6.76 -5.46 16.49
N ALA A 106 -7.27 -4.29 16.12
CA ALA A 106 -7.80 -3.28 17.03
C ALA A 106 -9.29 -2.97 16.79
N GLY A 107 -9.93 -3.69 15.86
CA GLY A 107 -11.34 -3.56 15.53
C GLY A 107 -11.60 -3.18 14.08
N SER A 108 -12.87 -3.17 13.71
CA SER A 108 -13.36 -2.77 12.39
C SER A 108 -14.49 -1.77 12.52
N THR A 109 -14.68 -0.93 11.51
CA THR A 109 -15.88 -0.08 11.41
C THR A 109 -16.44 -0.16 10.00
N VAL A 110 -17.76 -0.17 9.90
CA VAL A 110 -18.46 0.08 8.63
C VAL A 110 -19.51 1.16 8.89
N ASP A 111 -19.24 2.33 8.32
CA ASP A 111 -20.10 3.51 8.32
C ASP A 111 -20.29 3.98 6.87
N GLU A 112 -19.94 5.24 6.56
CA GLU A 112 -19.77 5.71 5.18
C GLU A 112 -18.53 5.08 4.50
N SER A 113 -17.67 4.44 5.27
CA SER A 113 -16.45 3.75 4.84
C SER A 113 -16.27 2.40 5.55
N ALA A 114 -15.58 1.48 4.91
CA ALA A 114 -15.16 0.22 5.51
C ALA A 114 -13.70 0.33 5.99
N SER A 115 -13.44 0.03 7.27
CA SER A 115 -12.09 0.08 7.84
C SER A 115 -11.75 -1.14 8.70
N LEU A 116 -10.53 -1.63 8.52
CA LEU A 116 -9.85 -2.56 9.44
C LEU A 116 -8.77 -1.77 10.18
N LYS A 117 -8.77 -1.84 11.51
CA LYS A 117 -7.85 -1.10 12.38
C LYS A 117 -6.86 -2.05 13.02
N TYR A 118 -5.60 -1.66 12.98
CA TYR A 118 -4.50 -2.45 13.54
C TYR A 118 -3.60 -1.57 14.40
N ARG A 119 -2.93 -2.19 15.36
CA ARG A 119 -1.98 -1.54 16.25
C ARG A 119 -0.67 -2.30 16.27
N ILE A 120 0.42 -1.53 16.30
CA ILE A 120 1.75 -2.00 16.67
C ILE A 120 2.22 -1.17 17.87
N THR A 121 2.96 -1.78 18.77
CA THR A 121 3.46 -1.16 20.00
C THR A 121 4.99 -1.15 19.99
N PRO A 122 5.64 -0.33 20.86
CA PRO A 122 7.09 -0.35 20.99
C PRO A 122 7.67 -1.75 21.32
N LYS A 123 6.87 -2.64 21.93
CA LYS A 123 7.29 -4.03 22.24
C LYS A 123 7.47 -4.89 21.00
N ASP A 124 6.85 -4.52 19.88
CA ASP A 124 6.92 -5.26 18.61
C ASP A 124 8.15 -4.84 17.77
N SER A 125 8.94 -3.88 18.27
CA SER A 125 10.15 -3.35 17.62
C SER A 125 11.35 -3.40 18.54
N SER A 126 12.54 -3.64 17.98
CA SER A 126 13.80 -3.49 18.73
C SER A 126 14.28 -2.03 18.73
N PRO A 127 15.05 -1.60 19.75
CA PRO A 127 15.66 -0.26 19.77
C PRO A 127 16.54 0.06 18.55
N THR A 128 17.09 -0.97 17.89
CA THR A 128 17.89 -0.85 16.66
C THR A 128 17.05 -0.65 15.40
N GLU A 129 15.82 -1.15 15.38
CA GLU A 129 14.86 -0.95 14.28
C GLU A 129 14.14 0.39 14.41
N TYR A 130 13.73 0.76 15.63
CA TYR A 130 13.05 2.02 15.91
C TYR A 130 13.42 2.58 17.28
N PRO A 131 14.29 3.62 17.34
CA PRO A 131 14.80 4.14 18.60
C PRO A 131 13.89 5.19 19.27
N LEU A 132 12.67 5.43 18.76
CA LEU A 132 11.79 6.52 19.18
C LEU A 132 10.47 6.02 19.77
N THR A 133 9.83 6.87 20.57
CA THR A 133 8.47 6.69 21.10
C THR A 133 7.42 7.53 20.37
N SER A 134 7.79 8.16 19.24
CA SER A 134 6.99 9.18 18.55
C SER A 134 6.26 8.66 17.29
N HIS A 135 5.34 9.48 16.77
CA HIS A 135 4.50 9.21 15.58
C HIS A 135 5.29 8.92 14.31
N VAL A 136 4.74 8.02 13.49
CA VAL A 136 5.32 7.55 12.23
C VAL A 136 4.37 7.90 11.08
N ALA A 137 4.92 8.35 9.95
CA ALA A 137 4.20 8.39 8.69
C ALA A 137 4.21 7.01 8.04
N LEU A 138 3.03 6.51 7.70
CA LEU A 138 2.81 5.20 7.07
C LEU A 138 2.26 5.42 5.66
N ALA A 139 2.61 4.53 4.74
CA ALA A 139 1.97 4.46 3.44
C ALA A 139 1.64 3.02 3.09
N LEU A 140 0.55 2.82 2.36
CA LEU A 140 0.27 1.57 1.68
C LEU A 140 0.95 1.58 0.32
N HIS A 141 1.32 0.40 -0.18
CA HIS A 141 1.92 0.24 -1.51
C HIS A 141 1.10 -0.70 -2.41
N PRO A 142 -0.19 -0.40 -2.68
CA PRO A 142 -1.05 -1.29 -3.46
C PRO A 142 -0.72 -1.24 -4.95
N GLY A 143 -0.63 -2.42 -5.54
CA GLY A 143 -0.69 -2.58 -6.99
C GLY A 143 -2.12 -2.84 -7.41
N PHE A 144 -2.73 -1.87 -8.10
CA PHE A 144 -4.04 -2.05 -8.71
C PHE A 144 -3.91 -2.70 -10.08
N GLY A 145 -4.80 -3.64 -10.39
CA GLY A 145 -4.92 -4.19 -11.73
C GLY A 145 -5.42 -3.12 -12.68
N ALA A 146 -4.68 -2.83 -13.74
CA ALA A 146 -5.17 -2.04 -14.86
C ALA A 146 -5.27 -2.99 -16.06
N ALA A 147 -6.45 -3.12 -16.64
CA ALA A 147 -6.68 -4.00 -17.80
C ALA A 147 -5.81 -3.58 -19.01
N SER A 148 -5.56 -2.28 -19.17
CA SER A 148 -4.55 -1.74 -20.09
C SER A 148 -4.16 -0.32 -19.69
N PHE A 149 -3.00 0.16 -20.15
CA PHE A 149 -2.60 1.56 -19.99
C PHE A 149 -3.46 2.52 -20.83
N GLU A 150 -4.09 2.01 -21.90
CA GLU A 150 -4.93 2.80 -22.82
C GLU A 150 -6.35 3.00 -22.26
N GLY A 151 -6.84 2.06 -21.43
CA GLY A 151 -8.15 2.12 -20.79
C GLY A 151 -8.15 2.76 -19.39
N PHE A 152 -6.99 2.94 -18.77
CA PHE A 152 -6.90 3.50 -17.42
C PHE A 152 -6.94 5.04 -17.45
N ARG A 153 -7.81 5.62 -16.62
CA ARG A 153 -7.87 7.07 -16.37
C ARG A 153 -7.40 7.36 -14.96
N LEU A 154 -6.31 8.10 -14.83
CA LEU A 154 -5.86 8.63 -13.54
C LEU A 154 -6.45 10.02 -13.32
N GLN A 155 -7.34 10.15 -12.35
CA GLN A 155 -7.80 11.45 -11.87
C GLN A 155 -7.05 11.81 -10.59
N MET A 156 -6.42 12.98 -10.58
CA MET A 156 -5.72 13.51 -9.41
C MET A 156 -6.45 14.76 -8.92
N PRO A 157 -6.48 15.04 -7.61
CA PRO A 157 -6.96 16.32 -7.09
C PRO A 157 -6.27 17.51 -7.76
N SER A 158 -6.88 18.69 -7.74
CA SER A 158 -6.19 19.90 -8.18
C SER A 158 -4.95 20.17 -7.31
N GLY A 159 -3.81 20.47 -7.92
CA GLY A 159 -2.57 20.72 -7.19
C GLY A 159 -1.30 20.71 -8.03
N CYS A 160 -0.18 21.05 -7.39
CA CYS A 160 1.15 21.02 -8.00
C CYS A 160 1.83 19.67 -7.73
N TYR A 161 2.07 18.90 -8.78
CA TYR A 161 2.69 17.58 -8.69
C TYR A 161 4.12 17.62 -9.22
N ARG A 162 5.07 17.12 -8.41
CA ARG A 162 6.46 16.90 -8.85
C ARG A 162 6.68 15.41 -9.03
N ARG A 163 6.94 14.99 -10.27
CA ARG A 163 7.24 13.59 -10.60
C ARG A 163 8.73 13.32 -10.41
N TYR A 164 9.07 12.37 -9.55
CA TYR A 164 10.42 11.83 -9.43
C TYR A 164 10.49 10.50 -10.17
N VAL A 165 11.13 10.48 -11.34
CA VAL A 165 11.35 9.24 -12.10
C VAL A 165 12.77 8.77 -11.85
N LEU A 166 12.94 7.54 -11.37
CA LEU A 166 14.27 6.92 -11.27
C LEU A 166 14.79 6.64 -12.68
N HIS A 167 16.05 7.01 -12.95
CA HIS A 167 16.68 6.97 -14.28
C HIS A 167 16.62 5.60 -14.98
N ARG A 168 16.53 4.49 -14.23
CA ARG A 168 16.38 3.13 -14.77
C ARG A 168 14.99 2.82 -15.34
N GLN A 169 13.94 3.56 -14.99
CA GLN A 169 12.61 3.33 -15.55
C GLN A 169 12.43 4.04 -16.91
N LEU A 170 13.10 5.17 -17.15
CA LEU A 170 12.93 5.99 -18.37
C LEU A 170 13.14 5.23 -19.69
N SER A 171 13.99 4.21 -19.72
CA SER A 171 14.23 3.41 -20.93
C SER A 171 13.06 2.48 -21.27
N LEU A 172 12.35 1.95 -20.28
CA LEU A 172 11.18 1.09 -20.49
C LEU A 172 9.97 1.87 -21.02
N TRP A 173 9.76 3.11 -20.54
CA TRP A 173 8.59 3.92 -20.90
C TRP A 173 8.70 4.58 -22.29
N ARG A 174 9.91 4.85 -22.79
CA ARG A 174 10.11 5.34 -24.17
C ARG A 174 9.74 4.29 -25.23
N ASN A 175 10.00 3.01 -24.94
CA ASN A 175 9.67 1.92 -25.84
C ASN A 175 8.16 1.60 -25.86
N ALA A 176 7.40 2.09 -24.88
CA ALA A 176 5.94 1.90 -24.78
C ALA A 176 5.12 3.04 -25.44
N GLY A 177 5.75 3.93 -26.22
CA GLY A 177 5.03 4.91 -27.05
C GLY A 177 4.42 6.12 -26.33
N LEU A 178 4.62 6.29 -25.02
CA LEU A 178 4.11 7.46 -24.30
C LEU A 178 4.88 8.74 -24.68
N ARG A 179 4.17 9.73 -25.26
CA ARG A 179 4.67 11.10 -25.44
C ARG A 179 4.33 11.94 -24.21
N PHE A 180 5.32 12.63 -23.66
CA PHE A 180 5.16 13.53 -22.53
C PHE A 180 5.10 14.99 -23.03
N PHE A 181 4.00 15.68 -22.75
CA PHE A 181 3.91 17.11 -23.00
C PHE A 181 4.48 17.89 -21.82
N ARG A 182 5.34 18.87 -22.12
CA ARG A 182 5.90 19.82 -21.16
C ARG A 182 4.79 20.82 -20.82
N CYS A 183 4.34 20.87 -19.57
CA CYS A 183 3.43 21.93 -19.13
C CYS A 183 4.22 23.25 -19.16
N GLY A 184 3.78 24.20 -20.00
CA GLY A 184 4.39 25.51 -20.16
C GLY A 184 4.21 26.38 -18.92
N ASN A 185 5.15 27.29 -18.69
CA ASN A 185 5.10 28.25 -17.60
C ASN A 185 3.87 29.14 -17.73
N ALA A 186 3.06 29.22 -16.67
CA ALA A 186 1.99 30.20 -16.56
C ALA A 186 2.60 31.61 -16.46
N VAL A 187 2.32 32.45 -17.45
CA VAL A 187 2.58 33.89 -17.39
C VAL A 187 1.42 34.52 -16.61
N SER A 188 1.72 35.13 -15.46
CA SER A 188 0.77 36.00 -14.75
C SER A 188 0.74 37.35 -15.47
N GLN A 189 -0.42 37.72 -16.01
CA GLN A 189 -0.70 39.12 -16.35
C GLN A 189 -1.33 39.79 -15.12
N LYS A 190 -0.76 40.95 -14.75
CA LYS A 190 -1.35 41.93 -13.83
C LYS A 190 -2.35 42.80 -14.57
#